data_AF-A0A067DW31-F1
#
_entry.id   AF-A0A067DW31-F1
#
_cell.length_a   1.000
_cell.length_b   1.000
_cell.length_c   1.000
_cell.angle_alpha   90.00
_cell.angle_beta   90.00
_cell.angle_gamma   90.00
#
_symmetry.space_group_name_H-M   'P 1'
#
loop_
_entity.id
_entity.type
_entity.pdbx_description
1 polymer ?
#
loop_
_entity_poly.entity_id
_entity_poly.type
_entity_poly.pdbx_seq_one_letter_code
_entity_poly.pdbx_strand_id
1 'polypeptide(L)'
;MASSSLPSISLPVNVFELNNILSLVLTLTITSILLANGAMAMAIPTTLDGPFKPVTIPLDESFRGNAIDLPDTDPRVQRTVEGFEPEQISVSLSSAHDSVWISWITGEFQIGNNLKPLDPKSVVSVVRYGTRRSQLNRKATGRSLVYSQLYPFLGLQNYTSGIIHHVRLTGLKPDTLYHYQCGDPSIPAMSGTYCFRTMPDSSSTSYPSRIAIVGDVGLTYNTTSTVSHMISNRPDLILLVGDVTYANLYLTNGTGSDCYACSFANSPIHETYQPRWDYWGRYMQPVLSKVPIMVVEGNHEYEEQAENRTFVAYTSRFAFPSKESGSLSKFYYSFNAGDQYKWLEEDLANVEREVTPWLVATWHAPWYSTYKAHYREAECMRVAMEDLLYKYGVDVVFNGHVHAYERSNRVYNYTLDPCGPVHITVGDGGNREKMAVPHADEPGNCPEPSTTPDKILGGGKFCGFNFTSGPASGKFCWDRQPDYSAFRESSFGHGILEVKNETHALWTWHRNQDFYEAAGDQIYIVRQPDLCPVQPETYRLNKPKPQKAKRR
;
A
#
# COMPACT_ATOMS: atom_id res chain seq x y z
N MET A 1 -32.12 74.06 43.41
CA MET A 1 -31.69 75.47 43.54
C MET A 1 -30.92 75.85 42.28
N ALA A 2 -31.30 76.98 41.66
CA ALA A 2 -30.60 77.84 40.68
C ALA A 2 -29.56 77.17 39.74
N SER A 3 -29.83 76.98 38.44
CA SER A 3 -29.75 77.97 37.34
C SER A 3 -28.40 78.69 37.20
N SER A 4 -27.68 78.42 36.11
CA SER A 4 -27.10 79.48 35.29
C SER A 4 -26.84 78.99 33.86
N SER A 5 -27.20 79.87 32.93
CA SER A 5 -27.35 79.71 31.50
C SER A 5 -26.27 80.48 30.73
N LEU A 6 -26.17 80.21 29.41
CA LEU A 6 -25.84 81.09 28.27
C LEU A 6 -24.70 80.52 27.36
N PRO A 7 -24.57 80.91 26.08
CA PRO A 7 -25.50 80.60 24.97
C PRO A 7 -24.76 80.16 23.68
N SER A 8 -25.55 79.89 22.65
CA SER A 8 -25.28 79.43 21.29
C SER A 8 -24.36 80.28 20.40
N ILE A 9 -23.57 79.62 19.55
CA ILE A 9 -23.12 80.13 18.24
C ILE A 9 -23.44 79.07 17.17
N SER A 10 -24.26 79.47 16.20
CA SER A 10 -24.64 78.71 15.00
C SER A 10 -23.78 79.11 13.80
N LEU A 11 -23.26 78.14 13.05
CA LEU A 11 -22.86 78.30 11.64
C LEU A 11 -23.25 77.04 10.84
N PRO A 12 -23.62 77.17 9.56
CA PRO A 12 -24.39 76.17 8.84
C PRO A 12 -23.49 75.09 8.20
N VAL A 13 -23.90 73.83 8.31
CA VAL A 13 -23.31 72.75 7.49
C VAL A 13 -24.09 72.68 6.19
N ASN A 14 -23.40 72.94 5.08
CA ASN A 14 -23.93 72.80 3.73
C ASN A 14 -23.88 71.30 3.36
N VAL A 15 -25.05 70.64 3.30
CA VAL A 15 -25.22 69.18 3.17
C VAL A 15 -24.92 68.65 1.75
N PHE A 16 -24.26 69.43 0.89
CA PHE A 16 -24.08 69.09 -0.53
C PHE A 16 -22.68 68.62 -0.95
N GLU A 17 -21.68 68.59 -0.07
CA GLU A 17 -20.31 68.14 -0.42
C GLU A 17 -19.85 66.82 0.23
N LEU A 18 -20.66 66.16 1.08
CA LEU A 18 -20.29 64.84 1.64
C LEU A 18 -20.70 63.64 0.78
N ASN A 19 -21.63 63.78 -0.15
CA ASN A 19 -22.16 62.64 -0.91
C ASN A 19 -21.28 62.20 -2.10
N ASN A 20 -20.37 63.06 -2.61
CA ASN A 20 -19.50 62.68 -3.72
C ASN A 20 -18.17 62.03 -3.29
N ILE A 21 -17.72 62.25 -2.05
CA ILE A 21 -16.52 61.59 -1.53
C ILE A 21 -16.86 60.17 -1.03
N LEU A 22 -18.05 59.96 -0.46
CA LEU A 22 -18.49 58.64 -0.01
C LEU A 22 -18.75 57.66 -1.17
N SER A 23 -19.29 58.15 -2.30
CA SER A 23 -19.53 57.28 -3.47
C SER A 23 -18.23 56.85 -4.16
N LEU A 24 -17.20 57.71 -4.20
CA LEU A 24 -15.93 57.40 -4.87
C LEU A 24 -15.08 56.42 -4.04
N VAL A 25 -15.08 56.56 -2.71
CA VAL A 25 -14.39 55.66 -1.78
C VAL A 25 -15.08 54.29 -1.70
N LEU A 26 -16.42 54.24 -1.82
CA LEU A 26 -17.16 52.98 -1.85
C LEU A 26 -16.98 52.22 -3.17
N THR A 27 -16.90 52.91 -4.32
CA THR A 27 -16.57 52.24 -5.59
C THR A 27 -15.13 51.74 -5.64
N LEU A 28 -14.15 52.48 -5.11
CA LEU A 28 -12.74 52.07 -5.09
C LEU A 28 -12.47 50.91 -4.11
N THR A 29 -13.19 50.84 -2.99
CA THR A 29 -13.11 49.69 -2.08
C THR A 29 -13.85 48.47 -2.61
N ILE A 30 -14.97 48.63 -3.32
CA ILE A 30 -15.68 47.51 -3.96
C ILE A 30 -14.91 46.96 -5.17
N THR A 31 -14.22 47.78 -5.97
CA THR A 31 -13.34 47.27 -7.05
C THR A 31 -12.03 46.68 -6.54
N SER A 32 -11.56 47.07 -5.34
CA SER A 32 -10.37 46.47 -4.73
C SER A 32 -10.67 45.17 -3.96
N ILE A 33 -11.93 44.96 -3.55
CA ILE A 33 -12.39 43.71 -2.90
C ILE A 33 -12.88 42.67 -3.93
N LEU A 34 -13.13 43.07 -5.18
CA LEU A 34 -13.42 42.13 -6.29
C LEU A 34 -12.18 41.62 -7.03
N LEU A 35 -10.97 42.04 -6.65
CA LEU A 35 -9.70 41.53 -7.18
C LEU A 35 -8.96 40.56 -6.24
N ALA A 36 -9.60 40.15 -5.13
CA ALA A 36 -9.04 39.18 -4.20
C ALA A 36 -10.13 38.17 -3.78
N ASN A 37 -10.47 37.24 -4.69
CA ASN A 37 -10.88 35.85 -4.39
C ASN A 37 -11.32 35.12 -5.67
N GLY A 38 -10.53 35.27 -6.73
CA GLY A 38 -10.52 34.38 -7.88
C GLY A 38 -9.36 33.41 -7.77
N ALA A 39 -9.13 32.80 -6.61
CA ALA A 39 -8.46 31.50 -6.62
C ALA A 39 -9.45 30.57 -7.32
N MET A 40 -9.36 30.47 -8.66
CA MET A 40 -9.84 29.27 -9.32
C MET A 40 -9.18 28.14 -8.53
N ALA A 41 -9.97 27.37 -7.78
CA ALA A 41 -9.51 26.06 -7.34
C ALA A 41 -9.00 25.40 -8.63
N MET A 42 -7.68 25.26 -8.76
CA MET A 42 -7.12 24.66 -9.97
C MET A 42 -7.79 23.32 -10.11
N ALA A 43 -8.44 23.08 -11.24
CA ALA A 43 -9.08 21.81 -11.51
C ALA A 43 -8.02 20.72 -11.36
N ILE A 44 -8.38 19.61 -10.70
CA ILE A 44 -7.49 18.46 -10.54
C ILE A 44 -7.09 17.99 -11.95
N PRO A 45 -5.79 17.91 -12.27
CA PRO A 45 -5.34 17.53 -13.61
C PRO A 45 -5.78 16.11 -13.95
N THR A 46 -5.85 15.80 -15.24
CA THR A 46 -6.22 14.47 -15.73
C THR A 46 -5.11 13.88 -16.59
N THR A 47 -4.96 12.55 -16.65
CA THR A 47 -3.98 11.95 -17.57
C THR A 47 -4.23 12.26 -19.05
N LEU A 48 -5.40 12.80 -19.41
CA LEU A 48 -5.68 13.30 -20.77
C LEU A 48 -4.95 14.61 -21.07
N ASP A 49 -4.58 15.37 -20.04
CA ASP A 49 -3.80 16.61 -20.15
C ASP A 49 -2.28 16.33 -20.24
N GLY A 50 -1.88 15.09 -19.99
CA GLY A 50 -0.50 14.65 -20.00
C GLY A 50 0.08 14.46 -21.43
N PRO A 51 1.40 14.25 -21.55
CA PRO A 51 2.36 14.09 -20.46
C PRO A 51 2.64 15.42 -19.73
N PHE A 52 2.75 15.35 -18.41
CA PHE A 52 3.09 16.48 -17.56
C PHE A 52 4.58 16.75 -17.59
N LYS A 53 4.96 18.03 -17.45
CA LYS A 53 6.36 18.38 -17.23
C LYS A 53 6.82 17.81 -15.87
N PRO A 54 8.01 17.20 -15.80
CA PRO A 54 8.52 16.66 -14.54
C PRO A 54 8.59 17.67 -13.41
N VAL A 55 8.15 17.27 -12.22
CA VAL A 55 8.21 18.05 -10.98
C VAL A 55 8.98 17.25 -9.93
N THR A 56 9.98 17.89 -9.34
CA THR A 56 10.70 17.40 -8.15
C THR A 56 10.40 18.36 -7.01
N ILE A 57 9.83 17.86 -5.92
CA ILE A 57 9.65 18.65 -4.70
C ILE A 57 10.97 18.62 -3.91
N PRO A 58 11.53 19.79 -3.53
CA PRO A 58 12.73 19.84 -2.70
C PRO A 58 12.50 19.11 -1.37
N LEU A 59 13.55 18.44 -0.87
CA LEU A 59 13.51 17.84 0.47
C LEU A 59 13.17 18.91 1.51
N ASP A 60 12.23 18.61 2.39
CA ASP A 60 11.93 19.46 3.54
C ASP A 60 13.17 19.58 4.45
N GLU A 61 13.67 20.81 4.62
CA GLU A 61 14.84 21.10 5.46
C GLU A 61 14.63 20.71 6.93
N SER A 62 13.37 20.58 7.36
CA SER A 62 13.01 20.14 8.71
C SER A 62 13.01 18.61 8.89
N PHE A 63 13.21 17.84 7.80
CA PHE A 63 13.26 16.39 7.84
C PHE A 63 14.41 15.91 8.73
N ARG A 64 14.08 15.32 9.88
CA ARG A 64 15.04 15.06 10.97
C ARG A 64 15.85 13.77 10.83
N GLY A 65 15.82 13.12 9.67
CA GLY A 65 16.46 11.82 9.48
C GLY A 65 15.75 10.69 10.24
N ASN A 66 16.20 9.46 9.97
CA ASN A 66 15.64 8.13 10.28
C ASN A 66 14.50 8.05 11.32
N ALA A 67 13.44 7.32 10.95
CA ALA A 67 12.31 7.07 11.82
C ALA A 67 12.67 6.15 12.99
N ILE A 68 12.10 6.40 14.17
CA ILE A 68 12.38 5.64 15.39
C ILE A 68 11.33 4.53 15.56
N ASP A 69 11.79 3.28 15.60
CA ASP A 69 10.95 2.12 15.87
C ASP A 69 10.20 2.24 17.20
N LEU A 70 8.93 1.81 17.22
CA LEU A 70 8.17 1.68 18.47
C LEU A 70 8.88 0.66 19.38
N PRO A 71 9.08 0.99 20.67
CA PRO A 71 9.69 0.06 21.61
C PRO A 71 8.72 -1.07 21.95
N ASP A 72 9.25 -2.21 22.41
CA ASP A 72 8.47 -3.35 22.95
C ASP A 72 7.64 -2.98 24.20
N THR A 73 8.00 -1.88 24.85
CA THR A 73 7.27 -1.28 25.98
C THR A 73 6.07 -0.43 25.56
N ASP A 74 5.87 -0.16 24.26
CA ASP A 74 4.68 0.57 23.80
C ASP A 74 3.42 -0.27 24.07
N PRO A 75 2.42 0.26 24.80
CA PRO A 75 1.23 -0.52 25.18
C PRO A 75 0.44 -1.04 23.97
N ARG A 76 0.60 -0.44 22.78
CA ARG A 76 -0.08 -0.88 21.55
C ARG A 76 0.52 -2.15 20.94
N VAL A 77 1.77 -2.48 21.28
CA VAL A 77 2.45 -3.70 20.79
C VAL A 77 2.54 -4.80 21.84
N GLN A 78 2.21 -4.47 23.09
CA GLN A 78 2.14 -5.44 24.17
C GLN A 78 0.94 -6.37 24.02
N ARG A 79 1.09 -7.57 24.57
CA ARG A 79 0.02 -8.55 24.61
C ARG A 79 -1.00 -8.13 25.68
N THR A 80 -2.24 -7.92 25.27
CA THR A 80 -3.33 -7.47 26.17
C THR A 80 -4.38 -8.53 26.47
N VAL A 81 -4.24 -9.72 25.88
CA VAL A 81 -5.17 -10.86 26.01
C VAL A 81 -4.54 -11.95 26.87
N GLU A 82 -5.31 -12.90 27.39
CA GLU A 82 -4.81 -13.98 28.26
C GLU A 82 -4.92 -15.37 27.61
N GLY A 83 -4.01 -16.28 27.96
CA GLY A 83 -4.05 -17.67 27.50
C GLY A 83 -4.14 -17.81 25.97
N PHE A 84 -5.20 -18.46 25.48
CA PHE A 84 -5.45 -18.67 24.05
C PHE A 84 -6.47 -17.70 23.44
N GLU A 85 -6.80 -16.59 24.13
CA GLU A 85 -7.65 -15.56 23.54
C GLU A 85 -7.04 -15.00 22.23
N PRO A 86 -7.88 -14.69 21.21
CA PRO A 86 -7.40 -14.17 19.93
C PRO A 86 -6.72 -12.80 20.00
N GLU A 87 -5.57 -12.67 19.34
CA GLU A 87 -4.86 -11.43 19.05
C GLU A 87 -4.49 -11.35 17.56
N GLN A 88 -3.99 -10.19 17.13
CA GLN A 88 -3.53 -9.92 15.76
C GLN A 88 -4.62 -10.22 14.72
N ILE A 89 -5.87 -9.89 15.06
CA ILE A 89 -7.04 -10.21 14.23
C ILE A 89 -7.01 -9.37 12.95
N SER A 90 -7.11 -10.04 11.81
CA SER A 90 -7.13 -9.41 10.48
C SER A 90 -8.19 -10.02 9.56
N VAL A 91 -8.68 -9.19 8.64
CA VAL A 91 -9.56 -9.57 7.54
C VAL A 91 -8.78 -9.42 6.23
N SER A 92 -8.89 -10.40 5.34
CA SER A 92 -8.33 -10.34 3.98
C SER A 92 -9.40 -10.75 2.97
N LEU A 93 -9.32 -10.23 1.75
CA LEU A 93 -10.27 -10.63 0.70
C LEU A 93 -9.99 -12.08 0.23
N SER A 94 -11.04 -12.74 -0.27
CA SER A 94 -10.88 -13.90 -1.14
C SER A 94 -10.79 -13.43 -2.61
N SER A 95 -10.86 -14.34 -3.58
CA SER A 95 -10.87 -13.97 -5.01
C SER A 95 -12.20 -13.34 -5.47
N ALA A 96 -13.28 -13.51 -4.72
CA ALA A 96 -14.61 -12.99 -5.04
C ALA A 96 -15.20 -12.18 -3.88
N HIS A 97 -16.08 -11.23 -4.20
CA HIS A 97 -16.72 -10.30 -3.25
C HIS A 97 -17.56 -11.01 -2.16
N ASP A 98 -18.03 -12.23 -2.42
CA ASP A 98 -18.87 -13.02 -1.52
C ASP A 98 -18.07 -13.82 -0.48
N SER A 99 -16.75 -13.61 -0.41
CA SER A 99 -15.88 -14.37 0.47
C SER A 99 -14.73 -13.54 1.03
N VAL A 100 -14.43 -13.75 2.31
CA VAL A 100 -13.29 -13.17 3.00
C VAL A 100 -12.58 -14.22 3.85
N TRP A 101 -11.35 -13.94 4.23
CA TRP A 101 -10.61 -14.66 5.25
C TRP A 101 -10.57 -13.85 6.55
N ILE A 102 -10.81 -14.54 7.67
CA ILE A 102 -10.55 -14.03 9.02
C ILE A 102 -9.35 -14.78 9.56
N SER A 103 -8.31 -14.05 9.97
CA SER A 103 -7.10 -14.61 10.55
C SER A 103 -6.83 -14.02 11.92
N TRP A 104 -6.19 -14.80 12.81
CA TRP A 104 -5.79 -14.37 14.15
C TRP A 104 -4.70 -15.30 14.70
N ILE A 105 -4.09 -14.91 15.81
CA ILE A 105 -3.12 -15.72 16.55
C ILE A 105 -3.68 -16.02 17.96
N THR A 106 -3.40 -17.22 18.49
CA THR A 106 -3.67 -17.58 19.88
C THR A 106 -2.41 -18.14 20.54
N GLY A 107 -2.26 -17.86 21.85
CA GLY A 107 -1.05 -18.21 22.59
C GLY A 107 0.15 -17.30 22.28
N GLU A 108 1.12 -17.30 23.19
CA GLU A 108 2.28 -16.43 23.08
C GLU A 108 3.38 -17.06 22.21
N PHE A 109 4.11 -16.22 21.49
CA PHE A 109 5.32 -16.65 20.80
C PHE A 109 6.41 -17.02 21.81
N GLN A 110 7.42 -17.77 21.34
CA GLN A 110 8.59 -18.10 22.15
C GLN A 110 9.85 -17.69 21.42
N ILE A 111 10.83 -17.18 22.16
CA ILE A 111 12.17 -16.85 21.66
C ILE A 111 13.24 -17.44 22.57
N GLY A 112 14.35 -17.88 21.97
CA GLY A 112 15.49 -18.46 22.66
C GLY A 112 15.84 -19.87 22.20
N ASN A 113 16.59 -20.60 23.03
CA ASN A 113 17.20 -21.88 22.62
C ASN A 113 16.31 -23.10 22.89
N ASN A 114 15.38 -23.02 23.85
CA ASN A 114 14.55 -24.14 24.31
C ASN A 114 13.10 -23.98 23.85
N LEU A 115 12.90 -23.88 22.54
CA LEU A 115 11.56 -23.71 21.97
C LEU A 115 10.72 -24.98 22.10
N LYS A 116 9.45 -24.81 22.41
CA LYS A 116 8.42 -25.86 22.34
C LYS A 116 7.30 -25.36 21.44
N PRO A 117 7.40 -25.55 20.11
CA PRO A 117 6.33 -25.16 19.19
C PRO A 117 4.98 -25.68 19.67
N LEU A 118 3.98 -24.80 19.69
CA LEU A 118 2.63 -25.17 20.10
C LEU A 118 2.03 -26.17 19.10
N ASP A 119 1.21 -27.11 19.58
CA ASP A 119 0.44 -27.98 18.69
C ASP A 119 -0.74 -27.16 18.11
N PRO A 120 -0.76 -26.86 16.80
CA PRO A 120 -1.84 -26.08 16.21
C PRO A 120 -3.21 -26.76 16.32
N LYS A 121 -3.27 -28.08 16.58
CA LYS A 121 -4.53 -28.80 16.77
C LYS A 121 -5.11 -28.65 18.17
N SER A 122 -4.37 -28.08 19.12
CA SER A 122 -4.82 -27.90 20.50
C SER A 122 -5.89 -26.82 20.68
N VAL A 123 -6.03 -25.91 19.70
CA VAL A 123 -7.02 -24.83 19.68
C VAL A 123 -7.76 -24.85 18.34
N VAL A 124 -9.10 -24.93 18.35
CA VAL A 124 -9.88 -24.98 17.11
C VAL A 124 -10.07 -23.60 16.48
N SER A 125 -10.18 -23.57 15.15
CA SER A 125 -10.32 -22.33 14.38
C SER A 125 -11.79 -22.10 14.01
N VAL A 126 -12.54 -21.31 14.79
CA VAL A 126 -13.96 -21.04 14.55
C VAL A 126 -14.24 -19.55 14.38
N VAL A 127 -15.10 -19.22 13.41
CA VAL A 127 -15.72 -17.89 13.30
C VAL A 127 -17.23 -18.01 13.39
N ARG A 128 -17.85 -17.22 14.26
CA ARG A 128 -19.30 -16.98 14.28
C ARG A 128 -19.58 -15.62 13.70
N TYR A 129 -20.55 -15.50 12.79
CA TYR A 129 -20.80 -14.26 12.07
C TYR A 129 -22.27 -14.08 11.68
N GLY A 130 -22.66 -12.84 11.39
CA GLY A 130 -24.01 -12.49 10.98
C GLY A 130 -24.15 -11.00 10.65
N THR A 131 -25.27 -10.59 10.05
CA THR A 131 -25.51 -9.18 9.69
C THR A 131 -25.97 -8.31 10.87
N ARG A 132 -26.21 -8.91 12.04
CA ARG A 132 -26.62 -8.22 13.27
C ARG A 132 -25.68 -8.61 14.41
N ARG A 133 -25.20 -7.61 15.15
CA ARG A 133 -24.28 -7.80 16.30
C ARG A 133 -24.78 -8.79 17.34
N SER A 134 -26.09 -8.77 17.64
CA SER A 134 -26.72 -9.66 18.62
C SER A 134 -27.04 -11.06 18.08
N GLN A 135 -26.85 -11.32 16.78
CA GLN A 135 -27.26 -12.56 16.12
C GLN A 135 -26.18 -13.06 15.15
N LEU A 136 -25.14 -13.69 15.71
CA LEU A 136 -24.08 -14.37 14.94
C LEU A 136 -24.52 -15.79 14.57
N ASN A 137 -25.51 -15.89 13.68
CA ASN A 137 -26.23 -17.12 13.34
C ASN A 137 -25.51 -18.04 12.34
N ARG A 138 -24.42 -17.58 11.72
CA ARG A 138 -23.59 -18.39 10.82
C ARG A 138 -22.30 -18.80 11.54
N LYS A 139 -21.77 -19.97 11.15
CA LYS A 139 -20.51 -20.52 11.67
C LYS A 139 -19.64 -20.97 10.50
N ALA A 140 -18.35 -20.71 10.59
CA ALA A 140 -17.32 -21.27 9.71
C ALA A 140 -16.19 -21.85 10.56
N THR A 141 -15.48 -22.83 10.01
CA THR A 141 -14.29 -23.43 10.61
C THR A 141 -13.15 -23.38 9.61
N GLY A 142 -11.92 -23.31 10.11
CA GLY A 142 -10.74 -23.20 9.26
C GLY A 142 -9.58 -24.06 9.73
N ARG A 143 -8.38 -23.62 9.37
CA ARG A 143 -7.12 -24.32 9.65
C ARG A 143 -6.26 -23.48 10.58
N SER A 144 -5.41 -24.17 11.33
CA SER A 144 -4.38 -23.58 12.16
C SER A 144 -3.00 -24.10 11.77
N LEU A 145 -1.97 -23.33 12.07
CA LEU A 145 -0.56 -23.69 11.89
C LEU A 145 0.32 -22.93 12.89
N VAL A 146 1.58 -23.34 12.99
CA VAL A 146 2.65 -22.58 13.64
C VAL A 146 3.80 -22.48 12.66
N TYR A 147 4.66 -21.48 12.84
CA TYR A 147 5.94 -21.45 12.15
C TYR A 147 7.08 -21.20 13.14
N SER A 148 8.30 -21.47 12.68
CA SER A 148 9.51 -21.17 13.41
C SER A 148 10.47 -20.41 12.51
N GLN A 149 11.32 -19.60 13.15
CA GLN A 149 12.50 -19.00 12.55
C GLN A 149 13.72 -19.60 13.26
N LEU A 150 14.47 -20.43 12.54
CA LEU A 150 15.54 -21.26 13.10
C LEU A 150 16.90 -20.90 12.51
N TYR A 151 17.89 -20.70 13.36
CA TYR A 151 19.26 -20.37 12.97
C TYR A 151 20.23 -21.43 13.50
N PRO A 152 20.95 -22.14 12.62
CA PRO A 152 21.87 -23.22 13.01
C PRO A 152 23.26 -22.66 13.40
N PHE A 153 23.30 -21.49 14.04
CA PHE A 153 24.54 -20.78 14.39
C PHE A 153 24.59 -20.53 15.90
N LEU A 154 25.75 -20.80 16.51
CA LEU A 154 25.96 -20.59 17.93
C LEU A 154 25.79 -19.10 18.29
N GLY A 155 24.97 -18.81 19.29
CA GLY A 155 24.72 -17.46 19.78
C GLY A 155 23.48 -16.76 19.19
N LEU A 156 22.93 -17.29 18.10
CA LEU A 156 21.66 -16.80 17.54
C LEU A 156 20.48 -17.44 18.29
N GLN A 157 19.42 -16.65 18.50
CA GLN A 157 18.20 -17.12 19.15
C GLN A 157 17.17 -17.58 18.10
N ASN A 158 16.47 -18.67 18.40
CA ASN A 158 15.38 -19.16 17.56
C ASN A 158 14.05 -18.54 18.01
N TYR A 159 13.06 -18.59 17.12
CA TYR A 159 11.68 -18.17 17.39
C TYR A 159 10.67 -19.26 16.98
N THR A 160 9.57 -19.38 17.70
CA THR A 160 8.36 -20.07 17.23
C THR A 160 7.10 -19.27 17.58
N SER A 161 6.15 -19.22 16.65
CA SER A 161 4.96 -18.38 16.76
C SER A 161 3.94 -18.94 17.76
N GLY A 162 2.98 -18.09 18.14
CA GLY A 162 1.67 -18.58 18.58
C GLY A 162 0.98 -19.41 17.49
N ILE A 163 -0.18 -20.00 17.81
CA ILE A 163 -0.98 -20.72 16.82
C ILE A 163 -1.69 -19.71 15.92
N ILE A 164 -1.39 -19.74 14.63
CA ILE A 164 -1.99 -18.90 13.61
C ILE A 164 -3.21 -19.62 13.03
N HIS A 165 -4.33 -18.91 12.90
CA HIS A 165 -5.60 -19.42 12.42
C HIS A 165 -6.03 -18.70 11.15
N HIS A 166 -6.61 -19.43 10.19
CA HIS A 166 -7.25 -18.88 9.00
C HIS A 166 -8.60 -19.54 8.75
N VAL A 167 -9.67 -18.75 8.75
CA VAL A 167 -11.03 -19.19 8.47
C VAL A 167 -11.62 -18.44 7.31
N ARG A 168 -12.04 -19.18 6.26
CA ARG A 168 -12.73 -18.60 5.11
C ARG A 168 -14.23 -18.51 5.36
N LEU A 169 -14.79 -17.33 5.16
CA LEU A 169 -16.23 -17.09 5.12
C LEU A 169 -16.68 -17.04 3.65
N THR A 170 -17.81 -17.65 3.33
CA THR A 170 -18.32 -17.76 1.94
C THR A 170 -19.81 -17.45 1.86
N GLY A 171 -20.32 -17.16 0.67
CA GLY A 171 -21.74 -16.82 0.47
C GLY A 171 -22.15 -15.59 1.28
N LEU A 172 -21.26 -14.60 1.35
CA LEU A 172 -21.54 -13.29 1.91
C LEU A 172 -22.25 -12.43 0.87
N LYS A 173 -23.12 -11.54 1.31
CA LYS A 173 -23.71 -10.55 0.41
C LYS A 173 -22.68 -9.45 0.10
N PRO A 174 -22.59 -8.94 -1.14
CA PRO A 174 -21.76 -7.77 -1.45
C PRO A 174 -22.23 -6.55 -0.67
N ASP A 175 -21.33 -5.58 -0.48
CA ASP A 175 -21.58 -4.30 0.22
C ASP A 175 -22.43 -4.44 1.51
N THR A 176 -22.11 -5.44 2.32
CA THR A 176 -22.89 -5.78 3.51
C THR A 176 -22.00 -5.80 4.74
N LEU A 177 -22.45 -5.12 5.79
CA LEU A 177 -21.79 -5.14 7.09
C LEU A 177 -22.04 -6.49 7.79
N TYR A 178 -20.97 -7.21 8.07
CA TYR A 178 -20.98 -8.43 8.87
C TYR A 178 -20.30 -8.19 10.22
N HIS A 179 -20.93 -8.69 11.27
CA HIS A 179 -20.34 -8.79 12.60
C HIS A 179 -19.77 -10.20 12.78
N TYR A 180 -18.67 -10.33 13.50
CA TYR A 180 -18.04 -11.62 13.74
C TYR A 180 -17.33 -11.71 15.09
N GLN A 181 -17.16 -12.95 15.57
CA GLN A 181 -16.23 -13.33 16.63
C GLN A 181 -15.40 -14.50 16.11
N CYS A 182 -14.10 -14.50 16.43
CA CYS A 182 -13.19 -15.61 16.13
C CYS A 182 -12.65 -16.25 17.42
N GLY A 183 -12.09 -17.44 17.31
CA GLY A 183 -11.45 -18.15 18.42
C GLY A 183 -11.91 -19.60 18.55
N ASP A 184 -11.86 -20.11 19.77
CA ASP A 184 -12.27 -21.46 20.12
C ASP A 184 -13.43 -21.42 21.12
N PRO A 185 -14.65 -21.85 20.74
CA PRO A 185 -15.81 -21.82 21.63
C PRO A 185 -15.84 -22.97 22.65
N SER A 186 -14.90 -23.93 22.59
CA SER A 186 -14.78 -25.04 23.54
C SER A 186 -13.96 -24.69 24.79
N ILE A 187 -13.21 -23.58 24.73
CA ILE A 187 -12.45 -22.98 25.82
C ILE A 187 -12.86 -21.50 25.95
N PRO A 188 -12.54 -20.79 27.06
CA PRO A 188 -12.84 -19.36 27.18
C PRO A 188 -11.88 -18.51 26.33
N ALA A 189 -11.90 -18.71 25.01
CA ALA A 189 -10.97 -18.10 24.06
C ALA A 189 -11.69 -17.60 22.80
N MET A 190 -12.84 -16.94 22.98
CA MET A 190 -13.55 -16.24 21.91
C MET A 190 -13.24 -14.74 21.98
N SER A 191 -13.02 -14.13 20.83
CA SER A 191 -12.79 -12.70 20.73
C SER A 191 -14.00 -11.85 21.14
N GLY A 192 -13.77 -10.57 21.38
CA GLY A 192 -14.82 -9.55 21.29
C GLY A 192 -15.47 -9.53 19.90
N THR A 193 -16.61 -8.84 19.77
CA THR A 193 -17.30 -8.72 18.47
C THR A 193 -16.67 -7.62 17.63
N TYR A 194 -16.22 -7.98 16.43
CA TYR A 194 -15.72 -7.08 15.39
C TYR A 194 -16.72 -7.00 14.25
N CYS A 195 -16.47 -6.10 13.28
CA CYS A 195 -17.28 -6.00 12.08
C CYS A 195 -16.44 -5.54 10.89
N PHE A 196 -16.78 -6.03 9.70
CA PHE A 196 -16.20 -5.62 8.42
C PHE A 196 -17.32 -5.49 7.38
N ARG A 197 -17.06 -4.73 6.32
CA ARG A 197 -17.94 -4.62 5.14
C ARG A 197 -17.33 -5.42 3.99
N THR A 198 -18.14 -6.23 3.32
CA THR A 198 -17.72 -6.93 2.11
C THR A 198 -17.53 -5.96 0.94
N MET A 199 -16.66 -6.32 0.01
CA MET A 199 -16.53 -5.59 -1.26
C MET A 199 -17.88 -5.57 -2.00
N PRO A 200 -18.12 -4.54 -2.82
CA PRO A 200 -19.33 -4.48 -3.63
C PRO A 200 -19.24 -5.51 -4.77
N ASP A 201 -20.36 -5.75 -5.46
CA ASP A 201 -20.40 -6.71 -6.56
C ASP A 201 -19.54 -6.23 -7.74
N SER A 202 -18.99 -7.17 -8.50
CA SER A 202 -18.11 -6.88 -9.63
C SER A 202 -18.93 -6.44 -10.83
N SER A 203 -18.95 -5.13 -11.10
CA SER A 203 -19.56 -4.56 -12.32
C SER A 203 -18.89 -3.24 -12.70
N SER A 204 -19.14 -2.76 -13.93
CA SER A 204 -18.60 -1.50 -14.45
C SER A 204 -19.07 -0.23 -13.72
N THR A 205 -19.99 -0.36 -12.75
CA THR A 205 -20.58 0.77 -12.01
C THR A 205 -20.42 0.64 -10.50
N SER A 206 -19.70 -0.38 -10.03
CA SER A 206 -19.66 -0.78 -8.62
C SER A 206 -18.22 -0.95 -8.16
N TYR A 207 -17.79 -0.03 -7.28
CA TYR A 207 -16.40 0.06 -6.82
C TYR A 207 -16.35 0.31 -5.32
N PRO A 208 -15.30 -0.16 -4.61
CA PRO A 208 -15.02 0.31 -3.27
C PRO A 208 -14.81 1.84 -3.32
N SER A 209 -15.28 2.55 -2.30
CA SER A 209 -15.24 4.01 -2.28
C SER A 209 -13.80 4.51 -2.25
N ARG A 210 -12.98 3.88 -1.41
CA ARG A 210 -11.58 4.24 -1.18
C ARG A 210 -10.72 3.00 -0.98
N ILE A 211 -9.68 2.87 -1.79
CA ILE A 211 -8.62 1.88 -1.60
C ILE A 211 -7.40 2.65 -1.09
N ALA A 212 -6.89 2.29 0.08
CA ALA A 212 -5.61 2.79 0.56
C ALA A 212 -4.47 1.95 -0.02
N ILE A 213 -3.40 2.62 -0.46
CA ILE A 213 -2.18 1.98 -0.94
C ILE A 213 -1.02 2.51 -0.11
N VAL A 214 -0.21 1.61 0.44
CA VAL A 214 0.98 1.93 1.23
C VAL A 214 2.00 0.80 1.05
N GLY A 215 3.29 1.09 1.05
CA GLY A 215 4.38 0.11 1.11
C GLY A 215 5.32 0.42 2.26
N ASP A 216 6.19 -0.52 2.62
CA ASP A 216 7.43 -0.20 3.34
C ASP A 216 7.15 0.45 4.71
N VAL A 217 6.14 -0.10 5.39
CA VAL A 217 5.53 0.56 6.56
C VAL A 217 6.42 0.46 7.79
N GLY A 218 7.06 -0.68 8.03
CA GLY A 218 7.79 -0.94 9.28
C GLY A 218 6.91 -0.76 10.52
N LEU A 219 7.53 -0.37 11.64
CA LEU A 219 6.80 -0.11 12.89
C LEU A 219 7.51 0.98 13.73
N THR A 220 7.45 2.20 13.22
CA THR A 220 8.03 3.41 13.81
C THR A 220 6.96 4.41 14.23
N TYR A 221 7.36 5.50 14.89
CA TYR A 221 6.43 6.63 15.11
C TYR A 221 5.93 7.25 13.80
N ASN A 222 6.75 7.28 12.74
CA ASN A 222 6.32 7.73 11.41
C ASN A 222 5.27 6.80 10.81
N THR A 223 5.45 5.48 10.97
CA THR A 223 4.41 4.49 10.62
C THR A 223 3.09 4.80 11.33
N THR A 224 3.15 5.24 12.59
CA THR A 224 1.91 5.60 13.31
C THR A 224 1.21 6.82 12.73
N SER A 225 1.98 7.77 12.20
CA SER A 225 1.44 8.92 11.45
C SER A 225 0.77 8.45 10.16
N THR A 226 1.49 7.66 9.34
CA THR A 226 0.97 7.10 8.09
C THR A 226 -0.34 6.34 8.30
N VAL A 227 -0.37 5.44 9.29
CA VAL A 227 -1.55 4.63 9.58
C VAL A 227 -2.70 5.49 10.12
N SER A 228 -2.41 6.50 10.95
CA SER A 228 -3.45 7.43 11.43
C SER A 228 -4.03 8.26 10.28
N HIS A 229 -3.18 8.73 9.36
CA HIS A 229 -3.57 9.42 8.13
C HIS A 229 -4.45 8.55 7.24
N MET A 230 -4.02 7.31 6.99
CA MET A 230 -4.79 6.33 6.24
C MET A 230 -6.16 6.06 6.88
N ILE A 231 -6.23 5.81 8.19
CA ILE A 231 -7.49 5.54 8.90
C ILE A 231 -8.44 6.75 8.83
N SER A 232 -7.92 7.97 8.94
CA SER A 232 -8.73 9.20 8.83
C SER A 232 -9.43 9.31 7.47
N ASN A 233 -8.81 8.76 6.42
CA ASN A 233 -9.36 8.69 5.07
C ASN A 233 -10.42 7.58 4.88
N ARG A 234 -10.70 6.76 5.89
CA ARG A 234 -11.76 5.74 5.90
C ARG A 234 -11.73 4.80 4.67
N PRO A 235 -10.62 4.06 4.44
CA PRO A 235 -10.54 3.12 3.34
C PRO A 235 -11.49 1.93 3.55
N ASP A 236 -12.02 1.42 2.44
CA ASP A 236 -12.76 0.15 2.37
C ASP A 236 -11.83 -1.05 2.18
N LEU A 237 -10.61 -0.81 1.67
CA LEU A 237 -9.58 -1.82 1.39
C LEU A 237 -8.19 -1.20 1.59
N ILE A 238 -7.25 -1.99 2.12
CA ILE A 238 -5.83 -1.63 2.22
C ILE A 238 -5.02 -2.57 1.31
N LEU A 239 -4.21 -2.00 0.42
CA LEU A 239 -3.17 -2.70 -0.33
C LEU A 239 -1.81 -2.35 0.29
N LEU A 240 -1.12 -3.36 0.83
CA LEU A 240 0.22 -3.23 1.40
C LEU A 240 1.26 -3.80 0.44
N VAL A 241 2.10 -2.93 -0.13
CA VAL A 241 2.99 -3.24 -1.25
C VAL A 241 4.39 -3.65 -0.77
N GLY A 242 4.45 -4.73 0.02
CA GLY A 242 5.70 -5.30 0.52
C GLY A 242 6.33 -4.54 1.69
N ASP A 243 7.36 -5.15 2.26
CA ASP A 243 8.19 -4.66 3.36
C ASP A 243 7.36 -4.25 4.58
N VAL A 244 6.83 -5.28 5.23
CA VAL A 244 5.79 -5.13 6.24
C VAL A 244 6.37 -4.68 7.58
N THR A 245 7.33 -5.43 8.13
CA THR A 245 7.71 -5.27 9.55
C THR A 245 9.14 -4.87 9.80
N TYR A 246 10.01 -5.07 8.80
CA TYR A 246 11.45 -4.88 8.94
C TYR A 246 12.04 -5.66 10.12
N ALA A 247 11.50 -6.85 10.41
CA ALA A 247 12.05 -7.74 11.44
C ALA A 247 13.50 -8.15 11.14
N ASN A 248 13.89 -8.14 9.87
CA ASN A 248 15.26 -8.37 9.38
C ASN A 248 16.21 -7.16 9.55
N LEU A 249 15.78 -6.06 10.17
CA LEU A 249 16.68 -4.98 10.61
C LEU A 249 17.24 -5.20 12.01
N TYR A 250 16.98 -6.36 12.57
CA TYR A 250 17.35 -6.73 13.92
C TYR A 250 18.13 -8.04 13.95
N LEU A 251 19.12 -8.10 14.83
CA LEU A 251 19.70 -9.36 15.27
C LEU A 251 18.66 -10.15 16.07
N THR A 252 18.84 -11.47 16.13
CA THR A 252 17.97 -12.40 16.89
C THR A 252 17.87 -12.06 18.38
N ASN A 253 18.83 -11.31 18.92
CA ASN A 253 18.84 -10.86 20.31
C ASN A 253 18.05 -9.55 20.55
N GLY A 254 17.44 -8.96 19.52
CA GLY A 254 16.66 -7.72 19.62
C GLY A 254 17.44 -6.43 19.38
N THR A 255 18.73 -6.49 19.03
CA THR A 255 19.52 -5.31 18.64
C THR A 255 19.18 -4.91 17.20
N GLY A 256 18.65 -3.69 17.00
CA GLY A 256 18.27 -3.18 15.67
C GLY A 256 19.26 -2.19 15.07
N SER A 257 19.18 -1.98 13.75
CA SER A 257 19.90 -0.93 13.02
C SER A 257 19.06 -0.35 11.87
N ASP A 258 19.32 0.90 11.49
CA ASP A 258 18.68 1.56 10.34
C ASP A 258 19.24 1.07 8.98
N CYS A 259 20.31 0.28 9.01
CA CYS A 259 20.88 -0.39 7.83
C CYS A 259 21.57 -1.67 8.27
N TYR A 260 20.94 -2.82 8.01
CA TYR A 260 21.48 -4.12 8.43
C TYR A 260 22.88 -4.37 7.83
N ALA A 261 23.01 -4.18 6.51
CA ALA A 261 24.29 -4.37 5.81
C ALA A 261 25.40 -3.42 6.31
N CYS A 262 25.05 -2.25 6.84
CA CYS A 262 26.02 -1.29 7.37
C CYS A 262 26.53 -1.67 8.77
N SER A 263 25.68 -2.28 9.60
CA SER A 263 25.97 -2.54 11.02
C SER A 263 26.32 -3.99 11.32
N PHE A 264 25.78 -4.92 10.57
CA PHE A 264 25.81 -6.35 10.87
C PHE A 264 26.37 -7.18 9.71
N ALA A 265 27.24 -6.59 8.89
CA ALA A 265 27.88 -7.25 7.74
C ALA A 265 28.61 -8.57 8.08
N ASN A 266 29.00 -8.75 9.34
CA ASN A 266 29.70 -9.93 9.83
C ASN A 266 28.78 -11.00 10.45
N SER A 267 27.46 -10.79 10.46
CA SER A 267 26.53 -11.82 10.94
C SER A 267 26.60 -13.04 10.00
N PRO A 268 26.57 -14.29 10.52
CA PRO A 268 26.67 -15.50 9.69
C PRO A 268 25.50 -15.67 8.70
N ILE A 269 24.41 -14.95 8.89
CA ILE A 269 23.23 -14.91 8.05
C ILE A 269 22.52 -13.56 8.26
N HIS A 270 21.68 -13.13 7.32
CA HIS A 270 20.82 -11.97 7.56
C HIS A 270 19.73 -12.34 8.59
N GLU A 271 20.02 -12.05 9.87
CA GLU A 271 19.16 -12.35 11.01
C GLU A 271 17.82 -11.60 10.99
N THR A 272 16.88 -12.08 11.80
CA THR A 272 15.60 -11.42 12.06
C THR A 272 15.19 -11.50 13.53
N TYR A 273 14.53 -10.45 14.03
CA TYR A 273 13.85 -10.46 15.33
C TYR A 273 12.33 -10.57 15.12
N GLN A 274 11.88 -11.83 15.00
CA GLN A 274 10.50 -12.18 14.69
C GLN A 274 9.42 -11.57 15.60
N PRO A 275 9.64 -11.24 16.89
CA PRO A 275 8.65 -10.52 17.69
C PRO A 275 8.19 -9.19 17.07
N ARG A 276 8.98 -8.54 16.19
CA ARG A 276 8.51 -7.36 15.42
C ARG A 276 7.25 -7.65 14.60
N TRP A 277 7.10 -8.87 14.09
CA TRP A 277 5.85 -9.29 13.42
C TRP A 277 4.66 -9.33 14.36
N ASP A 278 4.84 -9.81 15.58
CA ASP A 278 3.78 -9.85 16.58
C ASP A 278 3.41 -8.44 17.05
N TYR A 279 4.40 -7.57 17.23
CA TYR A 279 4.21 -6.16 17.57
C TYR A 279 3.42 -5.44 16.48
N TRP A 280 3.79 -5.65 15.22
CA TRP A 280 3.11 -5.07 14.07
C TRP A 280 1.65 -5.56 13.99
N GLY A 281 1.42 -6.87 14.13
CA GLY A 281 0.08 -7.45 14.09
C GLY A 281 -0.83 -6.90 15.20
N ARG A 282 -0.30 -6.70 16.41
CA ARG A 282 -1.04 -6.12 17.54
C ARG A 282 -1.35 -4.65 17.30
N TYR A 283 -0.36 -3.89 16.84
CA TYR A 283 -0.52 -2.48 16.51
C TYR A 283 -1.57 -2.26 15.41
N MET A 284 -1.58 -3.12 14.38
CA MET A 284 -2.48 -3.00 13.23
C MET A 284 -3.87 -3.61 13.45
N GLN A 285 -4.07 -4.48 14.45
CA GLN A 285 -5.36 -5.12 14.73
C GLN A 285 -6.56 -4.14 14.80
N PRO A 286 -6.48 -2.94 15.42
CA PRO A 286 -7.60 -2.01 15.50
C PRO A 286 -8.19 -1.58 14.15
N VAL A 287 -7.37 -1.61 13.09
CA VAL A 287 -7.78 -1.35 11.70
C VAL A 287 -8.02 -2.65 10.93
N LEU A 288 -7.12 -3.64 11.00
CA LEU A 288 -7.19 -4.85 10.18
C LEU A 288 -8.33 -5.80 10.58
N SER A 289 -8.83 -5.70 11.81
CA SER A 289 -10.05 -6.42 12.22
C SER A 289 -11.34 -5.86 11.60
N LYS A 290 -11.26 -4.76 10.85
CA LYS A 290 -12.42 -4.05 10.28
C LYS A 290 -12.31 -3.77 8.79
N VAL A 291 -11.10 -3.43 8.34
CA VAL A 291 -10.79 -3.10 6.95
C VAL A 291 -9.97 -4.25 6.35
N PRO A 292 -10.43 -4.90 5.28
CA PRO A 292 -9.66 -5.92 4.60
C PRO A 292 -8.30 -5.42 4.13
N ILE A 293 -7.27 -6.24 4.29
CA ILE A 293 -5.92 -6.00 3.79
C ILE A 293 -5.49 -7.09 2.80
N MET A 294 -4.86 -6.65 1.71
CA MET A 294 -4.11 -7.51 0.77
C MET A 294 -2.64 -7.11 0.82
N VAL A 295 -1.77 -8.10 0.97
CA VAL A 295 -0.33 -7.89 1.13
C VAL A 295 0.40 -8.60 0.00
N VAL A 296 1.37 -7.94 -0.61
CA VAL A 296 2.37 -8.54 -1.51
C VAL A 296 3.69 -8.62 -0.75
N GLU A 297 4.56 -9.58 -1.04
CA GLU A 297 5.88 -9.65 -0.43
C GLU A 297 6.82 -8.56 -0.94
N GLY A 298 7.64 -8.01 -0.06
CA GLY A 298 8.85 -7.28 -0.41
C GLY A 298 10.10 -8.09 -0.13
N ASN A 299 11.28 -7.49 -0.32
CA ASN A 299 12.55 -8.16 -0.05
C ASN A 299 12.80 -8.34 1.45
N HIS A 300 12.21 -7.50 2.33
CA HIS A 300 12.33 -7.68 3.77
C HIS A 300 11.55 -8.89 4.30
N GLU A 301 10.63 -9.45 3.52
CA GLU A 301 9.97 -10.73 3.84
C GLU A 301 10.80 -11.96 3.44
N TYR A 302 11.94 -11.81 2.72
CA TYR A 302 12.77 -12.95 2.29
C TYR A 302 13.23 -13.81 3.48
N GLU A 303 13.70 -13.18 4.56
CA GLU A 303 13.95 -13.75 5.90
C GLU A 303 14.54 -15.18 5.89
N GLU A 304 15.68 -15.36 5.20
CA GLU A 304 16.34 -16.66 5.08
C GLU A 304 16.68 -17.26 6.45
N GLN A 305 16.44 -18.56 6.59
CA GLN A 305 16.71 -19.32 7.81
C GLN A 305 17.27 -20.70 7.50
N ALA A 306 17.41 -21.54 8.53
CA ALA A 306 17.82 -22.94 8.40
C ALA A 306 17.07 -23.65 7.24
N GLU A 307 17.78 -24.56 6.58
CA GLU A 307 17.26 -25.32 5.42
C GLU A 307 16.89 -24.43 4.22
N ASN A 308 17.52 -23.25 4.09
CA ASN A 308 17.31 -22.26 3.02
C ASN A 308 15.84 -21.88 2.86
N ARG A 309 15.07 -21.91 3.95
CA ARG A 309 13.67 -21.52 3.93
C ARG A 309 13.56 -20.01 3.93
N THR A 310 12.62 -19.48 3.16
CA THR A 310 12.39 -18.05 2.99
C THR A 310 10.90 -17.73 3.11
N PHE A 311 10.56 -16.48 3.37
CA PHE A 311 9.17 -15.98 3.46
C PHE A 311 8.26 -16.73 4.44
N VAL A 312 8.83 -17.39 5.44
CA VAL A 312 8.08 -18.29 6.32
C VAL A 312 7.09 -17.50 7.18
N ALA A 313 7.48 -16.33 7.71
CA ALA A 313 6.59 -15.46 8.47
C ALA A 313 5.43 -14.93 7.60
N TYR A 314 5.77 -14.29 6.47
CA TYR A 314 4.81 -13.75 5.50
C TYR A 314 3.76 -14.79 5.07
N THR A 315 4.22 -15.95 4.58
CA THR A 315 3.32 -17.00 4.07
C THR A 315 2.50 -17.69 5.16
N SER A 316 2.88 -17.56 6.43
CA SER A 316 2.19 -18.14 7.57
C SER A 316 1.18 -17.18 8.20
N ARG A 317 1.48 -15.89 8.26
CA ARG A 317 0.68 -14.88 8.99
C ARG A 317 -0.50 -14.37 8.19
N PHE A 318 -0.36 -14.22 6.88
CA PHE A 318 -1.41 -13.68 6.02
C PHE A 318 -2.21 -14.79 5.31
N ALA A 319 -3.50 -14.50 5.09
CA ALA A 319 -4.35 -15.33 4.25
C ALA A 319 -4.37 -14.74 2.84
N PHE A 320 -4.00 -15.58 1.87
CA PHE A 320 -3.98 -15.21 0.46
C PHE A 320 -5.03 -16.03 -0.30
N PRO A 321 -5.73 -15.45 -1.29
CA PRO A 321 -6.65 -16.17 -2.15
C PRO A 321 -5.91 -17.04 -3.19
N SER A 322 -4.81 -17.68 -2.83
CA SER A 322 -3.98 -18.45 -3.74
C SER A 322 -4.78 -19.57 -4.39
N LYS A 323 -5.46 -20.41 -3.60
CA LYS A 323 -6.22 -21.55 -4.18
C LYS A 323 -7.46 -21.10 -4.93
N GLU A 324 -8.07 -20.02 -4.48
CA GLU A 324 -9.31 -19.49 -5.03
C GLU A 324 -9.10 -18.73 -6.33
N SER A 325 -7.94 -18.12 -6.45
CA SER A 325 -7.42 -17.75 -7.74
C SER A 325 -6.96 -19.02 -8.49
N GLY A 326 -6.46 -20.02 -7.80
CA GLY A 326 -5.76 -21.14 -8.45
C GLY A 326 -4.29 -20.81 -8.69
N SER A 327 -3.80 -19.67 -8.19
CA SER A 327 -2.37 -19.51 -7.94
C SER A 327 -1.90 -20.65 -7.03
N LEU A 328 -0.87 -21.36 -7.47
CA LEU A 328 -0.21 -22.35 -6.62
C LEU A 328 0.70 -21.67 -5.58
N SER A 329 0.86 -20.35 -5.66
CA SER A 329 1.76 -19.54 -4.85
C SER A 329 1.01 -18.55 -3.96
N LYS A 330 1.63 -18.23 -2.81
CA LYS A 330 1.20 -17.14 -1.92
C LYS A 330 1.88 -15.80 -2.26
N PHE A 331 2.87 -15.82 -3.17
CA PHE A 331 3.66 -14.66 -3.58
C PHE A 331 3.00 -13.85 -4.68
N TYR A 332 2.27 -14.52 -5.55
CA TYR A 332 1.51 -13.89 -6.61
C TYR A 332 0.11 -14.48 -6.59
N TYR A 333 -0.86 -13.59 -6.60
CA TYR A 333 -2.25 -13.93 -6.66
C TYR A 333 -2.99 -12.75 -7.27
N SER A 334 -4.13 -13.06 -7.81
CA SER A 334 -5.13 -12.19 -8.39
C SER A 334 -6.43 -12.87 -8.01
N PHE A 335 -7.46 -12.68 -8.79
CA PHE A 335 -8.62 -13.52 -8.73
C PHE A 335 -8.55 -14.76 -9.67
N ASN A 336 -7.41 -15.09 -10.35
CA ASN A 336 -7.04 -16.45 -10.86
C ASN A 336 -5.52 -16.82 -11.20
N ALA A 337 -5.02 -18.02 -10.79
CA ALA A 337 -4.31 -19.17 -11.48
C ALA A 337 -2.78 -19.26 -11.80
N GLY A 338 -1.98 -20.24 -11.26
CA GLY A 338 -0.48 -20.45 -11.01
C GLY A 338 0.68 -20.46 -12.08
N ASP A 339 1.96 -20.57 -11.62
CA ASP A 339 3.29 -20.44 -12.31
C ASP A 339 3.62 -19.03 -12.91
N GLN A 340 4.01 -18.07 -12.04
CA GLN A 340 3.87 -16.60 -12.17
C GLN A 340 3.70 -15.97 -13.56
N TYR A 341 4.54 -16.24 -14.56
CA TYR A 341 4.32 -15.66 -15.89
C TYR A 341 3.15 -16.31 -16.62
N LYS A 342 3.12 -17.64 -16.64
CA LYS A 342 2.00 -18.40 -17.19
C LYS A 342 0.73 -18.15 -16.38
N TRP A 343 0.89 -17.98 -15.07
CA TRP A 343 -0.17 -17.57 -14.17
C TRP A 343 -0.84 -16.29 -14.67
N LEU A 344 0.01 -15.26 -14.82
CA LEU A 344 -0.40 -13.92 -15.19
C LEU A 344 -1.05 -13.91 -16.58
N GLU A 345 -0.49 -14.64 -17.54
CA GLU A 345 -1.07 -14.78 -18.87
C GLU A 345 -2.47 -15.41 -18.81
N GLU A 346 -2.64 -16.50 -18.06
CA GLU A 346 -3.93 -17.18 -17.88
C GLU A 346 -4.95 -16.30 -17.14
N ASP A 347 -4.50 -15.55 -16.14
CA ASP A 347 -5.33 -14.63 -15.37
C ASP A 347 -5.86 -13.48 -16.22
N LEU A 348 -4.94 -12.76 -16.89
CA LEU A 348 -5.26 -11.62 -17.73
C LEU A 348 -6.21 -12.03 -18.87
N ALA A 349 -6.03 -13.23 -19.43
CA ALA A 349 -6.94 -13.80 -20.43
C ALA A 349 -8.38 -14.03 -19.92
N ASN A 350 -8.58 -14.13 -18.60
CA ASN A 350 -9.91 -14.30 -18.00
C ASN A 350 -10.55 -12.98 -17.57
N VAL A 351 -9.84 -11.84 -17.65
CA VAL A 351 -10.38 -10.53 -17.29
C VAL A 351 -11.41 -10.08 -18.33
N GLU A 352 -12.62 -9.80 -17.88
CA GLU A 352 -13.70 -9.23 -18.70
C GLU A 352 -13.80 -7.74 -18.42
N ARG A 353 -13.24 -6.91 -19.31
CA ARG A 353 -13.18 -5.44 -19.11
C ARG A 353 -14.56 -4.76 -19.12
N GLU A 354 -15.61 -5.43 -19.59
CA GLU A 354 -17.00 -4.96 -19.44
C GLU A 354 -17.55 -5.17 -18.01
N VAL A 355 -17.00 -6.14 -17.27
CA VAL A 355 -17.39 -6.44 -15.88
C VAL A 355 -16.44 -5.76 -14.89
N THR A 356 -15.14 -5.82 -15.15
CA THR A 356 -14.07 -5.19 -14.36
C THR A 356 -13.26 -4.25 -15.26
N PRO A 357 -13.73 -3.01 -15.51
CA PRO A 357 -13.06 -2.08 -16.43
C PRO A 357 -11.67 -1.68 -16.00
N TRP A 358 -11.41 -1.63 -14.70
CA TRP A 358 -10.12 -1.27 -14.13
C TRP A 358 -9.26 -2.51 -13.92
N LEU A 359 -8.06 -2.49 -14.49
CA LEU A 359 -7.02 -3.49 -14.28
C LEU A 359 -5.83 -2.82 -13.59
N VAL A 360 -5.70 -3.09 -12.29
CA VAL A 360 -4.63 -2.56 -11.44
C VAL A 360 -3.68 -3.69 -11.08
N ALA A 361 -2.38 -3.45 -11.23
CA ALA A 361 -1.34 -4.39 -10.83
C ALA A 361 -0.52 -3.83 -9.67
N THR A 362 0.02 -4.73 -8.84
CA THR A 362 0.85 -4.35 -7.69
C THR A 362 1.96 -5.37 -7.51
N TRP A 363 3.16 -4.87 -7.25
CA TRP A 363 4.33 -5.66 -6.86
C TRP A 363 5.32 -4.74 -6.15
N HIS A 364 6.31 -5.27 -5.44
CA HIS A 364 7.14 -4.45 -4.58
C HIS A 364 8.12 -3.52 -5.32
N ALA A 365 9.07 -4.05 -6.10
CA ALA A 365 10.13 -3.25 -6.71
C ALA A 365 9.70 -2.45 -7.97
N PRO A 366 9.86 -1.12 -8.00
CA PRO A 366 9.39 -0.29 -9.11
C PRO A 366 10.24 -0.45 -10.37
N TRP A 367 9.59 -0.35 -11.54
CA TRP A 367 10.28 -0.37 -12.84
C TRP A 367 10.78 0.99 -13.30
N TYR A 368 10.11 2.07 -12.86
CA TYR A 368 10.28 3.42 -13.39
C TYR A 368 10.69 4.46 -12.35
N SER A 369 11.18 4.02 -11.18
CA SER A 369 11.73 4.95 -10.18
C SER A 369 12.94 5.70 -10.75
N THR A 370 13.05 6.99 -10.45
CA THR A 370 14.16 7.86 -10.84
C THR A 370 15.10 8.20 -9.70
N TYR A 371 14.80 7.70 -8.50
CA TYR A 371 15.72 7.77 -7.36
C TYR A 371 16.96 6.93 -7.61
N LYS A 372 18.08 7.33 -6.97
CA LYS A 372 19.34 6.57 -7.01
C LYS A 372 19.20 5.22 -6.29
N ALA A 373 18.46 5.21 -5.18
CA ALA A 373 18.15 3.98 -4.45
C ALA A 373 17.34 3.06 -5.38
N HIS A 374 17.83 1.82 -5.57
CA HIS A 374 17.16 0.80 -6.37
C HIS A 374 16.95 1.17 -7.85
N TYR A 375 17.75 2.10 -8.39
CA TYR A 375 17.62 2.57 -9.77
C TYR A 375 17.78 1.40 -10.76
N ARG A 376 16.70 1.07 -11.49
CA ARG A 376 16.64 -0.01 -12.50
C ARG A 376 17.02 -1.39 -11.95
N GLU A 377 16.77 -1.65 -10.67
CA GLU A 377 17.06 -2.94 -10.02
C GLU A 377 16.14 -4.05 -10.55
N ALA A 378 14.85 -3.75 -10.73
CA ALA A 378 13.84 -4.69 -11.24
C ALA A 378 13.75 -4.74 -12.79
N GLU A 379 14.79 -4.31 -13.50
CA GLU A 379 14.76 -4.20 -14.96
C GLU A 379 14.47 -5.53 -15.66
N CYS A 380 15.02 -6.64 -15.15
CA CYS A 380 14.74 -7.96 -15.74
C CYS A 380 13.26 -8.36 -15.60
N MET A 381 12.60 -7.95 -14.52
CA MET A 381 11.16 -8.16 -14.36
C MET A 381 10.37 -7.32 -15.37
N ARG A 382 10.73 -6.04 -15.56
CA ARG A 382 10.14 -5.17 -16.59
C ARG A 382 10.25 -5.81 -17.97
N VAL A 383 11.46 -6.20 -18.38
CA VAL A 383 11.71 -6.82 -19.69
C VAL A 383 10.90 -8.12 -19.86
N ALA A 384 10.71 -8.89 -18.80
CA ALA A 384 9.94 -10.13 -18.86
C ALA A 384 8.43 -9.89 -18.97
N MET A 385 7.86 -8.91 -18.23
CA MET A 385 6.42 -8.83 -17.99
C MET A 385 5.72 -7.62 -18.59
N GLU A 386 6.43 -6.51 -18.87
CA GLU A 386 5.81 -5.25 -19.27
C GLU A 386 4.98 -5.37 -20.54
N ASP A 387 5.49 -6.09 -21.54
CA ASP A 387 4.80 -6.30 -22.81
C ASP A 387 3.46 -7.04 -22.63
N LEU A 388 3.42 -8.02 -21.72
CA LEU A 388 2.20 -8.75 -21.40
C LEU A 388 1.18 -7.83 -20.71
N LEU A 389 1.61 -7.07 -19.71
CA LEU A 389 0.74 -6.12 -18.98
C LEU A 389 0.20 -5.02 -19.90
N TYR A 390 1.04 -4.49 -20.80
CA TYR A 390 0.65 -3.50 -21.79
C TYR A 390 -0.40 -4.05 -22.77
N LYS A 391 -0.20 -5.27 -23.29
CA LYS A 391 -1.16 -5.93 -24.21
C LYS A 391 -2.56 -6.11 -23.63
N TYR A 392 -2.65 -6.35 -22.32
CA TYR A 392 -3.91 -6.47 -21.59
C TYR A 392 -4.42 -5.15 -21.01
N GLY A 393 -3.73 -4.04 -21.29
CA GLY A 393 -4.13 -2.68 -20.92
C GLY A 393 -4.25 -2.48 -19.42
N VAL A 394 -3.22 -2.85 -18.66
CA VAL A 394 -3.11 -2.44 -17.25
C VAL A 394 -3.20 -0.93 -17.16
N ASP A 395 -4.08 -0.41 -16.30
CA ASP A 395 -4.35 1.01 -16.21
C ASP A 395 -3.37 1.72 -15.25
N VAL A 396 -3.06 1.08 -14.11
CA VAL A 396 -2.22 1.60 -13.03
C VAL A 396 -1.40 0.49 -12.39
N VAL A 397 -0.16 0.81 -12.02
CA VAL A 397 0.76 -0.05 -11.29
C VAL A 397 1.15 0.63 -9.98
N PHE A 398 1.03 -0.09 -8.87
CA PHE A 398 1.52 0.35 -7.56
C PHE A 398 2.76 -0.43 -7.11
N ASN A 399 3.75 0.31 -6.61
CA ASN A 399 5.01 -0.22 -6.11
C ASN A 399 5.35 0.35 -4.72
N GLY A 400 6.23 -0.35 -4.00
CA GLY A 400 6.85 0.10 -2.76
C GLY A 400 8.35 0.31 -2.98
N HIS A 401 9.15 -0.23 -2.07
CA HIS A 401 10.59 -0.48 -2.12
C HIS A 401 11.48 0.77 -2.06
N VAL A 402 11.23 1.73 -2.95
CA VAL A 402 11.93 3.01 -2.92
C VAL A 402 11.24 3.87 -1.88
N HIS A 403 11.99 4.23 -0.83
CA HIS A 403 11.51 5.05 0.28
C HIS A 403 11.30 6.52 -0.10
N ALA A 404 10.37 6.76 -1.00
CA ALA A 404 9.89 8.06 -1.44
C ALA A 404 8.59 7.89 -2.22
N TYR A 405 7.93 9.01 -2.52
CA TYR A 405 6.79 9.04 -3.41
C TYR A 405 7.23 9.40 -4.84
N GLU A 406 6.76 8.63 -5.83
CA GLU A 406 6.94 8.98 -7.24
C GLU A 406 5.73 8.55 -8.09
N ARG A 407 5.33 9.41 -9.03
CA ARG A 407 4.32 9.10 -10.05
C ARG A 407 4.87 9.36 -11.44
N SER A 408 4.75 8.37 -12.31
CA SER A 408 5.10 8.51 -13.72
C SER A 408 4.00 9.22 -14.52
N ASN A 409 4.37 9.78 -15.66
CA ASN A 409 3.47 9.91 -16.79
C ASN A 409 3.10 8.50 -17.32
N ARG A 410 2.10 8.40 -18.20
CA ARG A 410 1.86 7.12 -18.89
C ARG A 410 3.09 6.74 -19.72
N VAL A 411 3.61 5.54 -19.48
CA VAL A 411 4.89 5.09 -20.02
C VAL A 411 4.81 3.61 -20.41
N TYR A 412 5.44 3.27 -21.52
CA TYR A 412 5.69 1.90 -21.95
C TYR A 412 7.09 1.82 -22.54
N ASN A 413 7.88 0.88 -22.05
CA ASN A 413 9.27 0.65 -22.46
C ASN A 413 10.10 1.96 -22.50
N TYR A 414 10.09 2.70 -21.39
CA TYR A 414 10.75 4.02 -21.23
C TYR A 414 10.33 5.11 -22.23
N THR A 415 9.25 4.89 -22.97
CA THR A 415 8.68 5.86 -23.92
C THR A 415 7.34 6.35 -23.39
N LEU A 416 7.12 7.67 -23.45
CA LEU A 416 5.82 8.26 -23.15
C LEU A 416 4.79 7.71 -24.12
N ASP A 417 3.75 7.07 -23.59
CA ASP A 417 2.75 6.35 -24.38
C ASP A 417 1.37 6.57 -23.75
N PRO A 418 0.37 7.11 -24.48
CA PRO A 418 -0.97 7.37 -23.93
C PRO A 418 -1.74 6.10 -23.49
N CYS A 419 -1.30 4.92 -23.94
CA CYS A 419 -1.83 3.62 -23.55
C CYS A 419 -0.99 2.90 -22.49
N GLY A 420 0.18 3.44 -22.14
CA GLY A 420 1.00 2.91 -21.04
C GLY A 420 0.30 3.04 -19.69
N PRO A 421 0.54 2.11 -18.74
CA PRO A 421 0.09 2.27 -17.37
C PRO A 421 0.71 3.51 -16.70
N VAL A 422 0.02 4.04 -15.71
CA VAL A 422 0.63 4.99 -14.75
C VAL A 422 1.32 4.15 -13.67
N HIS A 423 2.62 4.36 -13.46
CA HIS A 423 3.37 3.74 -12.37
C HIS A 423 3.45 4.69 -11.18
N ILE A 424 3.13 4.18 -10.00
CA ILE A 424 3.12 4.95 -8.75
C ILE A 424 3.89 4.18 -7.68
N THR A 425 4.97 4.76 -7.19
CA THR A 425 5.76 4.27 -6.08
C THR A 425 5.31 4.97 -4.80
N VAL A 426 4.89 4.17 -3.81
CA VAL A 426 4.46 4.57 -2.47
C VAL A 426 5.17 3.72 -1.40
N GLY A 427 6.49 3.60 -1.54
CA GLY A 427 7.36 2.92 -0.56
C GLY A 427 7.72 3.80 0.63
N ASP A 428 6.95 4.84 0.86
CA ASP A 428 7.18 5.91 1.82
C ASP A 428 6.35 5.72 3.11
N GLY A 429 6.08 4.47 3.50
CA GLY A 429 5.19 4.15 4.62
C GLY A 429 5.71 4.52 6.01
N GLY A 430 7.01 4.81 6.15
CA GLY A 430 7.58 5.29 7.42
C GLY A 430 8.50 4.31 8.14
N ASN A 431 9.06 3.31 7.46
CA ASN A 431 10.07 2.45 8.08
C ASN A 431 11.33 3.22 8.55
N ARG A 432 12.19 2.53 9.30
CA ARG A 432 13.36 3.13 9.95
C ARG A 432 14.57 3.37 9.04
N GLU A 433 14.59 2.76 7.86
CA GLU A 433 15.70 2.96 6.93
C GLU A 433 15.70 4.40 6.42
N LYS A 434 16.73 4.73 5.66
CA LYS A 434 16.89 6.08 5.11
C LYS A 434 15.83 6.33 4.04
N MET A 435 15.29 7.55 4.06
CA MET A 435 14.51 8.10 2.95
C MET A 435 15.37 8.16 1.68
N ALA A 436 14.79 7.79 0.54
CA ALA A 436 15.41 7.99 -0.76
C ALA A 436 15.34 9.48 -1.11
N VAL A 437 16.51 10.13 -1.17
CA VAL A 437 16.64 11.57 -1.47
C VAL A 437 17.44 11.80 -2.76
N PRO A 438 18.61 11.17 -2.97
CA PRO A 438 19.39 11.42 -4.19
C PRO A 438 18.69 10.83 -5.41
N HIS A 439 18.73 11.56 -6.53
CA HIS A 439 18.17 11.12 -7.81
C HIS A 439 19.27 10.62 -8.75
N ALA A 440 19.00 9.61 -9.57
CA ALA A 440 20.00 9.03 -10.47
C ALA A 440 20.44 10.02 -11.56
N ASP A 441 19.59 10.99 -11.89
CA ASP A 441 19.83 12.04 -12.88
C ASP A 441 20.64 13.25 -12.38
N GLU A 442 20.94 13.32 -11.08
CA GLU A 442 21.78 14.37 -10.53
C GLU A 442 23.27 14.19 -10.89
N PRO A 443 24.05 15.27 -11.04
CA PRO A 443 25.47 15.18 -11.34
C PRO A 443 26.23 14.28 -10.36
N GLY A 444 26.84 13.21 -10.88
CA GLY A 444 27.63 12.25 -10.10
C GLY A 444 26.82 11.17 -9.36
N ASN A 445 25.49 11.14 -9.50
CA ASN A 445 24.63 10.17 -8.82
C ASN A 445 24.21 8.97 -9.67
N CYS A 446 24.41 9.00 -10.98
CA CYS A 446 24.15 7.85 -11.85
C CYS A 446 24.98 6.64 -11.41
N PRO A 447 24.35 5.52 -11.01
CA PRO A 447 25.10 4.36 -10.53
C PRO A 447 25.78 3.62 -11.68
N GLU A 448 26.83 2.86 -11.35
CA GLU A 448 27.45 1.94 -12.30
C GLU A 448 26.44 0.84 -12.68
N PRO A 449 26.19 0.56 -13.97
CA PRO A 449 25.15 -0.39 -14.37
C PRO A 449 25.33 -1.79 -13.74
N SER A 450 26.57 -2.24 -13.56
CA SER A 450 26.87 -3.55 -12.97
C SER A 450 26.47 -3.66 -11.48
N THR A 451 26.20 -2.55 -10.80
CA THR A 451 25.82 -2.54 -9.38
C THR A 451 24.32 -2.48 -9.14
N THR A 452 23.51 -2.29 -10.19
CA THR A 452 22.05 -2.15 -10.03
C THR A 452 21.26 -3.45 -9.93
N PRO A 453 21.65 -4.60 -10.53
CA PRO A 453 20.86 -5.82 -10.39
C PRO A 453 20.89 -6.38 -8.97
N ASP A 454 19.74 -6.83 -8.50
CA ASP A 454 19.64 -7.54 -7.23
C ASP A 454 19.74 -9.07 -7.43
N LYS A 455 20.29 -9.74 -6.42
CA LYS A 455 20.47 -11.20 -6.43
C LYS A 455 19.16 -11.93 -6.16
N ILE A 456 18.26 -11.34 -5.38
CA ILE A 456 16.96 -11.92 -5.04
C ILE A 456 15.98 -11.65 -6.20
N LEU A 457 15.96 -10.44 -6.74
CA LEU A 457 15.15 -9.98 -7.87
C LEU A 457 15.86 -10.27 -9.21
N GLY A 458 15.61 -11.45 -9.78
CA GLY A 458 16.12 -11.83 -11.11
C GLY A 458 17.41 -12.64 -11.10
N GLY A 459 17.87 -13.10 -9.94
CA GLY A 459 19.02 -14.01 -9.81
C GLY A 459 20.36 -13.35 -10.15
N GLY A 460 20.48 -12.03 -9.97
CA GLY A 460 21.67 -11.26 -10.33
C GLY A 460 21.89 -11.11 -11.84
N LYS A 461 20.88 -11.41 -12.67
CA LYS A 461 20.94 -11.17 -14.11
C LYS A 461 20.88 -9.67 -14.40
N PHE A 462 21.70 -9.23 -15.35
CA PHE A 462 21.71 -7.84 -15.79
C PHE A 462 20.85 -7.65 -17.05
N CYS A 463 19.84 -6.77 -16.95
CA CYS A 463 18.99 -6.37 -18.08
C CYS A 463 19.01 -4.85 -18.33
N GLY A 464 19.74 -4.08 -17.51
CA GLY A 464 19.78 -2.62 -17.51
C GLY A 464 20.76 -2.00 -18.49
N PHE A 465 20.57 -2.19 -19.80
CA PHE A 465 21.46 -1.56 -20.79
C PHE A 465 21.25 -0.05 -20.90
N ASN A 466 22.25 0.67 -21.42
CA ASN A 466 22.13 2.10 -21.75
C ASN A 466 20.95 2.34 -22.69
N PHE A 467 20.31 3.50 -22.56
CA PHE A 467 19.25 3.91 -23.48
C PHE A 467 19.81 3.98 -24.90
N THR A 468 19.04 3.49 -25.87
CA THR A 468 19.43 3.49 -27.29
C THR A 468 18.72 4.59 -28.10
N SER A 469 17.83 5.34 -27.46
CA SER A 469 17.06 6.42 -28.07
C SER A 469 16.65 7.45 -27.01
N GLY A 470 16.04 8.56 -27.45
CA GLY A 470 15.57 9.63 -26.56
C GLY A 470 16.69 10.51 -25.97
N PRO A 471 16.35 11.41 -25.02
CA PRO A 471 17.29 12.40 -24.48
C PRO A 471 18.52 11.80 -23.77
N ALA A 472 18.43 10.57 -23.26
CA ALA A 472 19.52 9.87 -22.59
C ALA A 472 20.24 8.85 -23.49
N SER A 473 20.06 8.90 -24.81
CA SER A 473 20.69 7.96 -25.75
C SER A 473 22.21 7.85 -25.54
N GLY A 474 22.68 6.61 -25.41
CA GLY A 474 24.07 6.26 -25.12
C GLY A 474 24.45 6.29 -23.64
N LYS A 475 23.57 6.75 -22.74
CA LYS A 475 23.81 6.86 -21.29
C LYS A 475 22.94 5.88 -20.50
N PHE A 476 23.34 5.59 -19.26
CA PHE A 476 22.56 4.76 -18.33
C PHE A 476 21.51 5.55 -17.54
N CYS A 477 21.78 6.84 -17.32
CA CYS A 477 20.86 7.78 -16.66
C CYS A 477 20.69 9.03 -17.52
N TRP A 478 19.59 9.74 -17.25
CA TRP A 478 19.39 11.10 -17.72
C TRP A 478 20.29 12.06 -16.93
N ASP A 479 20.37 13.32 -17.35
CA ASP A 479 21.09 14.41 -16.65
C ASP A 479 20.12 15.49 -16.11
N ARG A 480 18.84 15.16 -16.08
CA ARG A 480 17.70 15.90 -15.52
C ARG A 480 16.58 14.90 -15.22
N GLN A 481 15.58 15.30 -14.44
CA GLN A 481 14.41 14.45 -14.19
C GLN A 481 13.83 13.93 -15.53
N PRO A 482 13.75 12.59 -15.71
CA PRO A 482 13.26 12.00 -16.94
C PRO A 482 11.83 12.44 -17.27
N ASP A 483 11.53 12.61 -18.55
CA ASP A 483 10.20 13.10 -18.99
C ASP A 483 9.05 12.12 -18.62
N TYR A 484 9.37 10.85 -18.34
CA TYR A 484 8.40 9.88 -17.84
C TYR A 484 8.10 10.00 -16.34
N SER A 485 8.90 10.73 -15.55
CA SER A 485 8.64 11.01 -14.14
C SER A 485 7.84 12.30 -14.01
N ALA A 486 6.54 12.21 -13.70
CA ALA A 486 5.68 13.38 -13.63
C ALA A 486 5.86 14.14 -12.31
N PHE A 487 5.98 13.41 -11.20
CA PHE A 487 6.08 13.97 -9.86
C PHE A 487 6.94 13.06 -8.97
N ARG A 488 7.86 13.62 -8.18
CA ARG A 488 8.62 12.89 -7.15
C ARG A 488 8.85 13.75 -5.91
N GLU A 489 8.71 13.15 -4.74
CA GLU A 489 8.85 13.82 -3.43
C GLU A 489 9.36 12.85 -2.37
N SER A 490 10.41 13.26 -1.64
CA SER A 490 11.00 12.51 -0.53
C SER A 490 10.33 12.86 0.80
N SER A 491 9.11 12.35 1.00
CA SER A 491 8.30 12.52 2.22
C SER A 491 7.64 11.19 2.55
N PHE A 492 7.30 10.96 3.83
CA PHE A 492 6.48 9.81 4.21
C PHE A 492 5.00 10.07 3.95
N GLY A 493 4.23 9.04 3.65
CA GLY A 493 2.82 9.20 3.29
C GLY A 493 2.09 7.91 2.94
N HIS A 494 0.88 8.08 2.40
CA HIS A 494 0.06 7.01 1.85
C HIS A 494 -0.79 7.51 0.69
N GLY A 495 -1.26 6.58 -0.15
CA GLY A 495 -2.14 6.86 -1.28
C GLY A 495 -3.58 6.45 -1.04
N ILE A 496 -4.52 7.14 -1.69
CA ILE A 496 -5.93 6.79 -1.79
C ILE A 496 -6.34 6.77 -3.28
N LEU A 497 -6.85 5.63 -3.72
CA LEU A 497 -7.47 5.47 -5.03
C LEU A 497 -9.01 5.44 -4.88
N GLU A 498 -9.68 6.32 -5.61
CA GLU A 498 -11.14 6.42 -5.68
C GLU A 498 -11.61 6.22 -7.12
N VAL A 499 -12.01 4.99 -7.46
CA VAL A 499 -12.58 4.70 -8.77
C VAL A 499 -13.99 5.30 -8.84
N LYS A 500 -14.21 6.23 -9.77
CA LYS A 500 -15.48 6.95 -9.91
C LYS A 500 -16.45 6.24 -10.85
N ASN A 501 -15.92 5.69 -11.94
CA ASN A 501 -16.67 4.93 -12.95
C ASN A 501 -15.68 4.10 -13.81
N GLU A 502 -16.16 3.50 -14.88
CA GLU A 502 -15.37 2.67 -15.81
C GLU A 502 -14.23 3.37 -16.56
N THR A 503 -14.14 4.70 -16.53
CA THR A 503 -13.09 5.48 -17.21
C THR A 503 -12.28 6.38 -16.28
N HIS A 504 -12.83 6.83 -15.16
CA HIS A 504 -12.20 7.80 -14.26
C HIS A 504 -11.92 7.23 -12.87
N ALA A 505 -10.68 7.37 -12.41
CA ALA A 505 -10.29 7.15 -11.03
C ALA A 505 -9.47 8.35 -10.52
N LEU A 506 -9.77 8.80 -9.30
CA LEU A 506 -8.98 9.83 -8.64
C LEU A 506 -7.88 9.17 -7.82
N TRP A 507 -6.63 9.54 -8.08
CA TRP A 507 -5.50 9.22 -7.23
C TRP A 507 -5.17 10.45 -6.36
N THR A 508 -5.02 10.23 -5.07
CA THR A 508 -4.53 11.25 -4.12
C THR A 508 -3.44 10.65 -3.25
N TRP A 509 -2.26 11.26 -3.21
CA TRP A 509 -1.22 10.94 -2.24
C TRP A 509 -1.20 12.00 -1.13
N HIS A 510 -1.11 11.54 0.11
CA HIS A 510 -1.12 12.36 1.31
C HIS A 510 0.22 12.25 2.03
N ARG A 511 0.90 13.38 2.19
CA ARG A 511 2.12 13.46 2.99
C ARG A 511 1.80 13.53 4.49
N ASN A 512 2.62 12.91 5.31
CA ASN A 512 2.40 12.80 6.76
C ASN A 512 2.53 14.13 7.52
N GLN A 513 3.29 15.08 6.98
CA GLN A 513 3.51 16.39 7.62
C GLN A 513 2.36 17.38 7.41
N ASP A 514 1.48 17.11 6.44
CA ASP A 514 0.33 17.97 6.17
C ASP A 514 -0.85 17.60 7.08
N PHE A 515 -1.90 18.43 7.08
CA PHE A 515 -3.16 18.06 7.72
C PHE A 515 -3.82 16.87 6.99
N TYR A 516 -4.56 16.05 7.72
CA TYR A 516 -5.18 14.79 7.26
C TYR A 516 -5.91 14.82 5.91
N GLU A 517 -6.51 15.95 5.50
CA GLU A 517 -7.28 16.09 4.25
C GLU A 517 -6.49 16.73 3.10
N ALA A 518 -5.26 17.21 3.36
CA ALA A 518 -4.45 17.85 2.34
C ALA A 518 -3.84 16.81 1.39
N ALA A 519 -3.90 17.10 0.09
CA ALA A 519 -3.25 16.30 -0.95
C ALA A 519 -1.84 16.84 -1.21
N GLY A 520 -0.83 15.97 -1.13
CA GLY A 520 0.52 16.27 -1.59
C GLY A 520 0.63 16.20 -3.12
N ASP A 521 -0.03 15.21 -3.72
CA ASP A 521 -0.21 15.08 -5.16
C ASP A 521 -1.61 14.51 -5.45
N GLN A 522 -2.21 14.94 -6.58
CA GLN A 522 -3.56 14.53 -6.94
C GLN A 522 -3.77 14.57 -8.46
N ILE A 523 -4.38 13.52 -9.02
CA ILE A 523 -4.65 13.40 -10.46
C ILE A 523 -5.85 12.50 -10.74
N TYR A 524 -6.66 12.86 -11.73
CA TYR A 524 -7.58 11.93 -12.36
C TYR A 524 -6.86 11.05 -13.37
N ILE A 525 -6.79 9.76 -13.09
CA ILE A 525 -6.37 8.76 -14.06
C ILE A 525 -7.58 8.45 -14.94
N VAL A 526 -7.44 8.70 -16.24
CA VAL A 526 -8.49 8.46 -17.23
C VAL A 526 -8.01 7.40 -18.20
N ARG A 527 -8.69 6.25 -18.24
CA ARG A 527 -8.43 5.19 -19.21
C ARG A 527 -9.23 5.42 -20.50
N GLN A 528 -8.65 5.05 -21.64
CA GLN A 528 -9.21 5.28 -22.97
C GLN A 528 -9.38 3.96 -23.73
N PRO A 529 -10.37 3.11 -23.37
CA PRO A 529 -10.55 1.78 -23.99
C PRO A 529 -10.67 1.81 -25.52
N ASP A 530 -11.28 2.87 -26.07
CA ASP A 530 -11.46 3.03 -27.52
C ASP A 530 -10.15 3.37 -28.25
N LEU A 531 -9.21 4.04 -27.57
CA LEU A 531 -7.89 4.40 -28.11
C LEU A 531 -6.86 3.29 -27.89
N CYS A 532 -6.98 2.58 -26.76
CA CYS A 532 -6.03 1.59 -26.27
C CYS A 532 -6.70 0.21 -26.21
N PRO A 533 -7.05 -0.39 -27.37
CA PRO A 533 -7.73 -1.67 -27.41
C PRO A 533 -6.81 -2.76 -26.85
N VAL A 534 -7.36 -3.55 -25.93
CA VAL A 534 -6.69 -4.73 -25.38
C VAL A 534 -6.81 -5.90 -26.38
N GLN A 535 -5.85 -6.82 -26.39
CA GLN A 535 -5.95 -7.97 -27.31
C GLN A 535 -7.24 -8.78 -27.07
N PRO A 536 -8.05 -9.04 -28.12
CA PRO A 536 -9.28 -9.82 -27.99
C PRO A 536 -9.03 -11.33 -28.04
N GLU A 537 -9.82 -12.06 -27.23
CA GLU A 537 -10.36 -13.44 -27.28
C GLU A 537 -9.65 -14.63 -27.98
N THR A 538 -8.53 -14.48 -28.67
CA THR A 538 -7.89 -15.57 -29.43
C THR A 538 -7.43 -16.75 -28.55
N TYR A 539 -7.16 -16.52 -27.27
CA TYR A 539 -6.89 -17.59 -26.29
C TYR A 539 -8.15 -18.31 -25.76
N ARG A 540 -9.35 -17.69 -25.84
CA ARG A 540 -10.59 -18.31 -25.37
C ARG A 540 -11.04 -19.48 -26.24
N LEU A 541 -10.80 -19.39 -27.56
CA LEU A 541 -11.23 -20.40 -28.55
C LEU A 541 -10.46 -21.72 -28.47
N ASN A 542 -9.27 -21.74 -27.86
CA ASN A 542 -8.42 -22.94 -27.75
C ASN A 542 -8.53 -23.66 -26.39
N LYS A 543 -9.42 -23.25 -25.47
CA LYS A 543 -9.62 -23.97 -24.20
C LYS A 543 -10.50 -25.22 -24.41
N PRO A 544 -10.06 -26.43 -24.02
CA PRO A 544 -10.97 -27.57 -23.85
C PRO A 544 -12.02 -27.20 -22.79
N LYS A 545 -13.31 -27.40 -23.10
CA LYS A 545 -14.39 -27.18 -22.12
C LYS A 545 -14.09 -27.98 -20.85
N PRO A 546 -14.18 -27.39 -19.64
CA PRO A 546 -13.97 -28.12 -18.41
C PRO A 546 -14.96 -29.29 -18.35
N GLN A 547 -14.43 -30.51 -18.18
CA GLN A 547 -15.25 -31.68 -17.92
C GLN A 547 -16.06 -31.41 -16.65
N LYS A 548 -17.39 -31.41 -16.79
CA LYS A 548 -18.31 -31.41 -15.64
C LYS A 548 -17.89 -32.55 -14.71
N ALA A 549 -17.32 -32.20 -13.56
CA ALA A 549 -17.08 -33.16 -12.50
C ALA A 549 -18.43 -33.79 -12.14
N LYS A 550 -18.62 -35.05 -12.53
CA LYS A 550 -19.76 -35.85 -12.09
C LYS A 550 -19.66 -35.97 -10.58
N ARG A 551 -20.60 -35.35 -9.87
CA ARG A 551 -20.85 -35.60 -8.46
C ARG A 551 -20.97 -37.12 -8.25
N ARG A 552 -20.08 -37.67 -7.44
CA ARG A 552 -20.28 -38.93 -6.73
C ARG A 552 -20.03 -38.66 -5.26
#